data_AF-A0A8X7VWP3-F1
#
_entry.id   AF-A0A8X7VWP3-F1
#
_cell.length_a   1.000
_cell.length_b   1.000
_cell.length_c   1.000
_cell.angle_alpha   90.00
_cell.angle_beta   90.00
_cell.angle_gamma   90.00
#
_symmetry.space_group_name_H-M   'P 1'
#
loop_
_entity.id
_entity.type
_entity.pdbx_description
1 polymer ?
#
loop_
_entity_poly.entity_id
_entity_poly.type
_entity_poly.pdbx_seq_one_letter_code
_entity_poly.pdbx_strand_id
1 'polypeptide(L)'
;MEFLFKRSGQKLNLPPSPVFSLPVIGYAPIFYLRLGNRHVYVINSHALAEECFTKNDIVLSDRPELLMGKHVGYNSTNMLSSAYGDHWRNLRRIATSEILSSQRLNAFLSIRKDEIRRLISRLSRDSLHLYI
;
A
#
# COMPACT_ATOMS: atom_id res chain seq x y z
N MET A 1 5.28 -7.21 13.16
CA MET A 1 5.82 -5.84 12.97
C MET A 1 5.25 -5.31 11.67
N GLU A 2 4.83 -4.06 11.62
CA GLU A 2 4.46 -3.43 10.35
C GLU A 2 5.61 -2.53 9.92
N PHE A 3 6.09 -2.71 8.69
CA PHE A 3 7.16 -1.92 8.12
C PHE A 3 6.55 -0.90 7.16
N LEU A 4 6.78 0.38 7.43
CA LEU A 4 6.43 1.43 6.49
C LEU A 4 7.70 1.75 5.69
N PHE A 5 7.69 1.39 4.41
CA PHE A 5 8.77 1.72 3.51
C PHE A 5 8.49 3.06 2.83
N LYS A 6 9.38 4.02 3.03
CA LYS A 6 9.36 5.29 2.30
C LYS A 6 10.42 5.22 1.21
N ARG A 7 9.99 5.37 -0.06
CA ARG A 7 10.90 5.42 -1.21
C ARG A 7 11.75 6.69 -1.14
N SER A 8 12.94 6.59 -0.58
CA SER A 8 13.96 7.63 -0.69
C SER A 8 14.45 7.67 -2.14
N GLY A 9 14.04 8.68 -2.91
CA GLY A 9 14.49 8.85 -4.30
C GLY A 9 13.57 9.60 -5.27
N GLN A 10 12.32 9.91 -4.93
CA GLN A 10 11.50 10.83 -5.73
C GLN A 10 11.52 12.24 -5.14
N LYS A 11 12.09 13.21 -5.87
CA LYS A 11 11.67 14.62 -5.75
C LYS A 11 10.22 14.68 -6.24
N LEU A 12 9.27 14.40 -5.36
CA LEU A 12 7.87 14.63 -5.62
C LEU A 12 7.68 16.14 -5.49
N ASN A 13 7.50 16.85 -6.61
CA ASN A 13 7.02 18.23 -6.62
C ASN A 13 5.55 18.22 -6.17
N LEU A 14 5.32 17.92 -4.90
CA LEU A 14 4.01 17.94 -4.27
C LEU A 14 3.85 19.31 -3.61
N PRO A 15 2.73 20.02 -3.80
CA PRO A 15 2.47 21.25 -3.06
C PRO A 15 2.57 20.96 -1.55
N PRO A 16 3.11 21.89 -0.75
CA PRO A 16 3.31 21.67 0.68
C PRO A 16 1.95 21.56 1.38
N SER A 17 1.44 20.34 1.52
CA SER A 17 0.27 20.07 2.35
C SER A 17 0.72 20.00 3.83
N PRO A 18 0.11 20.77 4.75
CA PRO A 18 0.60 20.94 6.13
C PRO A 18 0.39 19.73 7.06
N VAL A 19 -0.12 18.60 6.57
CA VAL A 19 -0.60 17.50 7.43
C VAL A 19 0.48 16.44 7.72
N PHE A 20 1.60 16.42 6.99
CA PHE A 20 2.66 15.40 7.14
C PHE A 20 4.09 15.96 7.13
N SER A 21 4.30 17.16 7.66
CA SER A 21 5.67 17.59 7.99
C SER A 21 6.09 16.97 9.32
N LEU A 22 6.41 15.67 9.30
CA LEU A 22 7.33 15.15 10.31
C LEU A 22 8.66 15.91 10.13
N PRO A 23 9.29 16.38 11.23
CA PRO A 23 10.53 17.13 11.16
C PRO A 23 11.54 16.34 10.33
N VAL A 24 12.43 17.05 9.64
CA VAL A 24 13.49 16.49 8.81
C VAL A 24 14.29 15.46 9.62
N ILE A 25 13.86 14.20 9.53
CA ILE A 25 14.56 13.01 10.04
C ILE A 25 15.64 12.72 8.99
N GLY A 26 16.67 13.56 9.00
CA GLY A 26 17.79 13.49 8.08
C GLY A 26 18.64 12.24 8.37
N TYR A 27 19.00 11.54 7.30
CA TYR A 27 20.19 10.68 7.16
C TYR A 27 20.26 9.31 7.84
N ALA A 28 19.56 9.01 8.94
CA ALA A 28 19.66 7.63 9.47
C ALA A 28 18.95 6.61 8.55
N PRO A 29 19.50 5.39 8.41
CA PRO A 29 18.97 4.38 7.49
C PRO A 29 17.72 3.66 8.03
N ILE A 30 17.51 3.64 9.35
CA ILE A 30 16.38 3.01 10.04
C ILE A 30 15.93 3.92 11.18
N PHE A 31 14.62 4.07 11.38
CA PHE A 31 14.05 4.77 12.54
C PHE A 31 12.89 4.02 13.16
N TYR A 32 12.70 4.24 14.45
CA TYR A 32 11.64 3.65 15.23
C TYR A 32 10.47 4.63 15.41
N LEU A 33 9.26 4.13 15.22
CA LEU A 33 8.00 4.85 15.43
C LEU A 33 7.08 4.02 16.30
N ARG A 34 6.47 4.66 17.29
CA ARG A 34 5.41 4.04 18.10
C ARG A 34 4.04 4.50 17.60
N LEU A 35 3.31 3.60 16.95
CA LEU A 35 1.92 3.82 16.53
C LEU A 35 0.98 3.22 17.57
N GLY A 36 0.54 4.05 18.52
CA GLY A 36 -0.27 3.61 19.65
C GLY A 36 0.46 2.55 20.49
N ASN A 37 -0.08 1.33 20.51
CA ASN A 37 0.53 0.19 21.21
C ASN A 37 1.48 -0.63 20.33
N ARG A 38 1.72 -0.20 19.09
CA ARG A 38 2.55 -0.93 18.12
C ARG A 38 3.86 -0.25 17.84
N HIS A 39 4.85 -1.09 17.63
CA HIS A 39 6.22 -0.74 17.30
C HIS A 39 6.39 -0.89 15.80
N VAL A 40 6.79 0.19 15.13
CA VAL A 40 6.99 0.27 13.67
C VAL A 40 8.42 0.70 13.42
N TYR A 41 9.08 0.01 12.51
CA TYR A 41 10.41 0.39 12.03
C TYR A 41 10.28 0.90 10.59
N VAL A 42 10.83 2.08 10.34
CA VAL A 42 10.84 2.75 9.04
C VAL A 42 12.23 2.62 8.46
N ILE A 43 12.33 2.02 7.28
CA ILE A 43 13.58 1.88 6.55
C ILE A 43 13.65 3.01 5.52
N ASN A 44 14.71 3.80 5.59
CA ASN A 44 14.95 4.98 4.75
C ASN A 44 16.12 4.78 3.76
N SER A 45 16.77 3.61 3.77
CA SER A 45 17.85 3.24 2.85
C SER A 45 17.37 2.25 1.79
N HIS A 46 17.68 2.51 0.51
CA HIS A 46 17.33 1.63 -0.60
C HIS A 46 17.99 0.25 -0.47
N ALA A 47 19.31 0.21 -0.23
CA ALA A 47 20.06 -1.05 -0.13
C ALA A 47 19.50 -1.95 0.99
N LEU A 48 19.11 -1.34 2.12
CA LEU A 48 18.54 -2.09 3.23
C LEU A 48 17.13 -2.61 2.94
N ALA A 49 16.33 -1.83 2.20
CA ALA A 49 15.01 -2.26 1.77
C ALA A 49 15.08 -3.40 0.76
N GLU A 50 16.03 -3.34 -0.16
CA GLU A 50 16.29 -4.43 -1.11
C GLU A 50 16.67 -5.71 -0.36
N GLU A 51 17.56 -5.63 0.63
CA GLU A 51 17.91 -6.79 1.46
C GLU A 51 16.69 -7.34 2.23
N CYS A 52 15.83 -6.46 2.74
CA CYS A 52 14.57 -6.83 3.38
C CYS A 52 13.64 -7.61 2.44
N PHE A 53 13.46 -7.13 1.20
CA PHE A 53 12.57 -7.78 0.23
C PHE A 53 13.21 -8.93 -0.56
N THR A 54 14.51 -9.19 -0.38
CA THR A 54 15.21 -10.27 -1.09
C THR A 54 15.60 -11.41 -0.15
N LYS A 55 16.25 -11.12 0.97
CA LYS A 55 16.74 -12.15 1.91
C LYS A 55 15.75 -12.47 3.03
N ASN A 56 14.99 -11.46 3.47
CA ASN A 56 14.12 -11.56 4.64
C ASN A 56 12.63 -11.36 4.28
N ASP A 57 12.28 -11.57 3.02
CA ASP A 57 10.94 -11.29 2.49
C ASP A 57 9.87 -12.11 3.20
N ILE A 58 10.14 -13.38 3.51
CA ILE A 58 9.22 -14.28 4.21
C ILE A 58 8.93 -13.79 5.63
N VAL A 59 9.98 -13.47 6.39
CA VAL A 59 9.85 -13.03 7.80
C VAL A 59 9.12 -11.68 7.88
N LEU A 60 9.40 -10.78 6.94
CA LEU A 60 8.78 -9.46 6.89
C LEU A 60 7.38 -9.46 6.26
N SER A 61 7.03 -10.52 5.52
CA SER A 61 5.70 -10.70 4.96
C SER A 61 4.70 -11.26 5.96
N ASP A 62 5.16 -11.74 7.12
CA ASP A 62 4.27 -12.28 8.13
C ASP A 62 3.39 -11.18 8.75
N ARG A 63 2.10 -11.49 8.89
CA ARG A 63 1.08 -10.52 9.31
C ARG A 63 0.57 -10.95 10.68
N PRO A 64 0.87 -10.18 11.74
CA PRO A 64 0.31 -10.48 13.05
C PRO A 64 -1.20 -10.28 13.01
N GLU A 65 -1.93 -11.07 13.81
CA GLU A 65 -3.38 -11.03 13.82
C GLU A 65 -3.88 -9.64 14.24
N LEU A 66 -4.68 -9.04 13.35
CA LEU A 66 -5.30 -7.74 13.57
C LEU A 66 -6.75 -7.96 14.02
N LEU A 67 -7.28 -7.11 14.91
CA LEU A 67 -8.73 -7.10 15.18
C LEU A 67 -9.54 -6.92 13.90
N MET A 68 -9.02 -6.13 12.95
CA MET A 68 -9.57 -5.98 11.61
C MET A 68 -9.50 -7.29 10.81
N GLY A 69 -8.40 -8.04 10.88
CA GLY A 69 -8.29 -9.37 10.27
C GLY A 69 -9.32 -10.35 10.83
N LYS A 70 -9.58 -10.29 12.14
CA LYS A 70 -10.61 -11.10 12.78
C LYS A 70 -12.02 -10.78 12.31
N HIS A 71 -12.42 -9.50 12.34
CA HIS A 71 -13.80 -9.09 12.09
C HIS A 71 -14.12 -8.79 10.62
N VAL A 72 -13.19 -8.15 9.91
CA VAL A 72 -13.34 -7.79 8.49
C VAL A 72 -12.70 -8.84 7.58
N GLY A 73 -11.61 -9.46 8.06
CA GLY A 73 -10.82 -10.42 7.29
C GLY A 73 -11.29 -11.86 7.36
N TYR A 74 -12.51 -12.12 7.82
CA TYR A 74 -13.06 -13.46 8.04
C TYR A 74 -12.11 -14.33 8.85
N ASN A 75 -11.78 -13.89 10.07
CA ASN A 75 -10.80 -14.57 10.93
C ASN A 75 -9.41 -14.71 10.28
N SER A 76 -8.96 -13.65 9.61
CA SER A 76 -7.66 -13.57 8.93
C SER A 76 -7.43 -14.63 7.85
N THR A 77 -8.50 -15.06 7.17
CA THR A 77 -8.41 -16.06 6.09
C THR A 77 -8.30 -15.45 4.70
N ASN A 78 -8.54 -14.14 4.56
CA ASN A 78 -8.43 -13.45 3.29
C ASN A 78 -6.98 -13.09 2.91
N MET A 79 -6.75 -12.79 1.63
CA MET A 79 -5.41 -12.47 1.10
C MET A 79 -4.75 -11.24 1.76
N LEU A 80 -5.54 -10.33 2.32
CA LEU A 80 -5.06 -9.08 2.94
C LEU A 80 -4.55 -9.29 4.37
N SER A 81 -5.09 -10.26 5.10
CA SER A 81 -4.83 -10.42 6.55
C SER A 81 -4.31 -11.80 6.96
N SER A 82 -4.32 -12.79 6.06
CA SER A 82 -3.69 -14.09 6.31
C SER A 82 -2.19 -13.94 6.58
N ALA A 83 -1.73 -14.69 7.58
CA ALA A 83 -0.31 -14.91 7.84
C ALA A 83 0.36 -15.55 6.62
N TYR A 84 1.68 -15.37 6.53
CA TYR A 84 2.44 -15.92 5.41
C TYR A 84 2.51 -17.45 5.52
N GLY A 85 2.15 -18.15 4.46
CA GLY A 85 2.10 -19.61 4.41
C GLY A 85 1.49 -20.12 3.12
N ASP A 86 1.27 -21.43 3.02
CA ASP A 86 0.75 -22.07 1.81
C ASP A 86 -0.63 -21.54 1.40
N HIS A 87 -1.50 -21.27 2.38
CA HIS A 87 -2.81 -20.67 2.16
C HIS A 87 -2.70 -19.30 1.46
N TRP A 88 -1.88 -18.40 2.02
CA TRP A 88 -1.67 -17.07 1.43
C TRP A 88 -1.00 -17.15 0.05
N ARG A 89 -0.03 -18.05 -0.14
CA ARG A 89 0.65 -18.28 -1.43
C ARG A 89 -0.33 -18.75 -2.50
N ASN A 90 -1.25 -19.66 -2.14
CA ASN A 90 -2.29 -20.14 -3.05
C ASN A 90 -3.26 -19.02 -3.42
N LEU A 91 -3.76 -18.27 -2.45
CA LEU A 91 -4.62 -17.10 -2.69
C LEU A 91 -3.95 -16.07 -3.62
N ARG A 92 -2.67 -15.77 -3.38
CA ARG A 92 -1.90 -14.84 -4.22
C ARG A 92 -1.77 -15.35 -5.65
N ARG A 93 -1.51 -16.65 -5.82
CA ARG A 93 -1.40 -17.29 -7.15
C ARG A 93 -2.72 -17.17 -7.92
N ILE A 94 -3.84 -17.50 -7.28
CA ILE A 94 -5.17 -17.39 -7.89
C ILE A 94 -5.48 -15.93 -8.23
N ALA A 95 -5.27 -15.00 -7.31
CA ALA A 95 -5.53 -13.59 -7.55
C ALA A 95 -4.68 -13.03 -8.71
N THR A 96 -3.42 -13.43 -8.81
CA THR A 96 -2.52 -12.97 -9.87
C THR A 96 -2.92 -13.54 -11.24
N SER A 97 -3.32 -14.81 -11.30
CA SER A 97 -3.73 -15.47 -12.54
C SER A 97 -5.10 -15.00 -13.02
N GLU A 98 -6.08 -15.00 -12.13
CA GLU A 98 -7.49 -14.90 -12.51
C GLU A 98 -8.03 -13.48 -12.47
N ILE A 99 -7.47 -12.61 -11.63
CA ILE A 99 -8.01 -11.26 -11.38
C ILE A 99 -7.05 -10.19 -11.90
N LEU A 100 -5.77 -10.30 -11.56
CA LEU A 100 -4.75 -9.28 -11.80
C LEU A 100 -3.84 -9.60 -12.99
N SER A 101 -4.21 -10.57 -13.83
CA SER A 101 -3.44 -10.90 -15.03
C SER A 101 -3.59 -9.80 -16.09
N SER A 102 -2.57 -9.65 -16.94
CA SER A 102 -2.56 -8.66 -18.02
C SER A 102 -3.77 -8.78 -18.94
N GLN A 103 -4.21 -10.01 -19.22
CA GLN A 103 -5.41 -10.26 -20.03
C GLN A 103 -6.67 -9.70 -19.37
N ARG A 104 -6.86 -9.95 -18.08
CA ARG A 104 -8.02 -9.45 -17.32
C ARG A 104 -7.98 -7.94 -17.22
N LEU A 105 -6.82 -7.36 -16.92
CA LEU A 105 -6.64 -5.91 -16.86
C LEU A 105 -6.94 -5.22 -18.19
N ASN A 106 -6.59 -5.86 -19.32
CA ASN A 106 -6.91 -5.37 -20.66
C ASN A 106 -8.40 -5.49 -20.98
N ALA A 107 -9.06 -6.59 -20.56
CA ALA A 107 -10.51 -6.74 -20.73
C ALA A 107 -11.30 -5.64 -20.00
N PHE A 108 -10.84 -5.21 -18.82
CA PHE A 108 -11.45 -4.11 -18.06
C PHE A 108 -10.95 -2.70 -18.46
N LEU A 109 -10.15 -2.58 -19.52
CA LEU A 109 -9.55 -1.29 -19.90
C LEU A 109 -10.61 -0.26 -20.31
N SER A 110 -11.62 -0.65 -21.09
CA SER A 110 -12.70 0.24 -21.54
C SER A 110 -13.49 0.80 -20.37
N ILE A 111 -13.93 -0.08 -19.46
CA ILE A 111 -14.68 0.29 -18.26
C ILE A 111 -13.88 1.29 -17.41
N ARG A 112 -12.57 1.03 -17.18
CA ARG A 112 -11.72 1.97 -16.44
C ARG A 112 -11.62 3.34 -17.12
N LYS A 113 -11.48 3.38 -18.45
CA LYS A 113 -11.46 4.65 -19.20
C LYS A 113 -12.77 5.41 -19.06
N ASP A 114 -13.90 4.72 -19.12
CA ASP A 114 -15.21 5.33 -18.97
C ASP A 114 -15.44 5.90 -17.56
N GLU A 115 -15.07 5.16 -16.51
CA GLU A 115 -15.18 5.65 -15.13
C GLU A 115 -14.29 6.87 -14.88
N ILE A 116 -13.06 6.87 -15.41
CA ILE A 116 -12.17 8.03 -15.31
C ILE A 116 -12.80 9.25 -16.02
N ARG A 117 -13.38 9.05 -17.21
CA ARG A 117 -14.05 10.13 -17.94
C ARG A 117 -15.25 10.68 -17.17
N ARG A 118 -16.06 9.80 -16.56
CA ARG A 118 -17.20 10.20 -15.72
C ARG A 118 -16.73 10.98 -14.50
N LEU A 119 -15.68 10.53 -13.82
CA LEU A 119 -15.10 11.20 -12.66
C LEU A 119 -14.61 12.60 -13.03
N ILE A 120 -13.81 12.74 -14.09
CA ILE A 120 -13.31 14.04 -14.57
C ILE A 120 -14.49 14.96 -14.93
N SER A 121 -15.48 14.44 -15.64
CA SER A 121 -16.66 15.21 -16.04
C SER A 121 -17.49 15.70 -14.84
N ARG A 122 -17.57 14.91 -13.76
CA ARG A 122 -18.23 15.31 -12.51
C ARG A 122 -17.42 16.39 -11.79
N LEU A 123 -16.14 16.14 -11.56
CA LEU A 123 -15.23 17.08 -10.90
C LEU A 123 -15.22 18.46 -11.61
N SER A 124 -15.21 18.46 -12.94
CA SER A 124 -15.27 19.70 -13.73
C SER A 124 -16.59 20.47 -13.55
N ARG A 125 -17.73 19.78 -13.43
CA ARG A 125 -19.02 20.46 -13.18
C ARG A 125 -19.09 21.00 -11.77
N ASP A 126 -18.69 20.19 -10.79
CA ASP A 126 -18.70 20.57 -9.38
C ASP A 126 -17.78 21.78 -9.13
N SER A 127 -16.60 21.83 -9.79
CA SER A 127 -15.71 22.99 -9.70
C SER A 127 -16.31 24.27 -10.30
N LEU A 128 -17.15 24.15 -11.34
CA LEU A 128 -17.82 25.29 -11.96
C LEU A 128 -19.02 25.76 -11.14
N HIS A 129 -19.72 24.85 -10.46
CA HIS A 129 -20.81 25.18 -9.54
C HIS A 129 -20.33 25.87 -8.26
N LEU A 130 -19.05 25.75 -7.89
CA LEU A 130 -18.45 26.50 -6.77
C LEU A 130 -18.00 27.92 -7.16
N TYR A 131 -18.15 28.30 -8.43
CA TYR A 131 -17.76 29.61 -8.97
C TYR A 131 -18.95 30.48 -9.40
N ILE A 132 -20.18 29.96 -9.30
CA ILE A 132 -21.47 30.64 -9.55
C ILE A 132 -22.24 30.64 -8.22
#